data_AF-A0A2W5SWK7-F1
#
_entry.id   AF-A0A2W5SWK7-F1
#
_cell.length_a   1.000
_cell.length_b   1.000
_cell.length_c   1.000
_cell.angle_alpha   90.00
_cell.angle_beta   90.00
_cell.angle_gamma   90.00
#
_symmetry.space_group_name_H-M   'P 1'
#
loop_
_entity.id
_entity.type
_entity.pdbx_description
1 polymer ?
#
loop_
_entity_poly.entity_id
_entity_poly.type
_entity_poly.pdbx_seq_one_letter_code
_entity_poly.pdbx_strand_id
1 'polypeptide(L)'
;MPLNQLRLTEDEVREAYLRLLGRPPEREGLAQQMGALDALFSIASSAEHQNFVAAQRAQRLEDGRFCITNADAGAFVTYRADRVIGESLRQSGAFEESGIDEAITLIERAGGAVKRSVFVDVGANIGTHNIHALKSLSPNRHALNFAALPGAMTA
;
A
#
# COMPACT_ATOMS: atom_id res chain seq x y z
N MET A 1 20.12 0.79 -21.56
CA MET A 1 19.07 1.19 -22.53
C MET A 1 17.90 1.79 -21.75
N PRO A 2 17.20 2.79 -22.29
CA PRO A 2 16.01 3.32 -21.64
C PRO A 2 14.87 2.29 -21.72
N LEU A 3 14.12 2.13 -20.62
CA LEU A 3 13.08 1.08 -20.44
C LEU A 3 11.95 1.13 -21.47
N ASN A 4 11.74 2.29 -22.11
CA ASN A 4 10.75 2.50 -23.16
C ASN A 4 11.15 1.88 -24.53
N GLN A 5 12.41 1.47 -24.72
CA GLN A 5 12.87 0.82 -25.95
C GLN A 5 12.97 -0.71 -25.84
N LEU A 6 12.82 -1.26 -24.63
CA LEU A 6 12.72 -2.69 -24.41
C LEU A 6 11.39 -3.19 -24.96
N ARG A 7 11.42 -4.28 -25.73
CA ARG A 7 10.23 -4.98 -26.19
C ARG A 7 10.10 -6.26 -25.37
N LEU A 8 8.88 -6.54 -24.91
CA LEU A 8 8.61 -7.79 -24.20
C LEU A 8 8.50 -8.92 -25.21
N THR A 9 9.10 -10.04 -24.89
CA THR A 9 8.87 -11.33 -25.53
C THR A 9 7.45 -11.82 -25.22
N GLU A 10 6.97 -12.80 -25.98
CA GLU A 10 5.65 -13.40 -25.74
C GLU A 10 5.54 -14.04 -24.35
N ASP A 11 6.62 -14.67 -23.87
CA ASP A 11 6.66 -15.27 -22.54
C ASP A 11 6.60 -14.20 -21.43
N GLU A 12 7.27 -13.06 -21.61
CA GLU A 12 7.20 -11.95 -20.65
C GLU A 12 5.82 -11.27 -20.64
N VAL A 13 5.16 -11.16 -21.80
CA VAL A 13 3.77 -10.70 -21.86
C VAL A 13 2.86 -11.70 -21.14
N ARG A 14 3.04 -13.00 -21.38
CA ARG A 14 2.26 -14.05 -20.69
C ARG A 14 2.48 -14.00 -19.19
N GLU A 15 3.71 -13.80 -18.73
CA GLU A 15 4.02 -13.64 -17.31
C GLU A 15 3.38 -12.38 -16.72
N ALA A 16 3.40 -11.25 -17.44
CA ALA A 16 2.71 -10.04 -17.01
C ALA A 16 1.20 -10.26 -16.86
N TYR A 17 0.55 -10.96 -17.79
CA TYR A 17 -0.86 -11.36 -17.69
C TYR A 17 -1.11 -12.26 -16.49
N LEU A 18 -0.29 -13.28 -16.27
CA LEU A 18 -0.42 -14.17 -15.11
C LEU A 18 -0.29 -13.41 -13.79
N ARG A 19 0.63 -12.45 -13.70
CA ARG A 19 0.82 -11.64 -12.49
C ARG A 19 -0.31 -10.62 -12.27
N LEU A 20 -0.81 -9.98 -13.34
CA LEU A 20 -1.80 -8.90 -13.25
C LEU A 20 -3.25 -9.39 -13.24
N LEU A 21 -3.52 -10.54 -13.86
CA LEU A 21 -4.86 -11.05 -14.13
C LEU A 21 -5.05 -12.50 -13.68
N GLY A 22 -4.00 -13.18 -13.20
CA GLY A 22 -4.08 -14.57 -12.75
C GLY A 22 -4.33 -15.60 -13.86
N ARG A 23 -4.27 -15.18 -15.14
CA ARG A 23 -4.58 -16.01 -16.32
C ARG A 23 -3.74 -15.60 -17.52
N PRO A 24 -3.52 -16.49 -18.52
CA PRO A 24 -2.84 -16.13 -19.77
C PRO A 24 -3.71 -15.21 -20.66
N PRO A 25 -3.10 -14.48 -21.61
CA PRO A 25 -3.83 -13.63 -22.55
C PRO A 25 -4.77 -14.43 -23.45
N GLU A 26 -5.95 -13.89 -23.74
CA GLU A 26 -6.97 -14.55 -24.59
C GLU A 26 -6.58 -14.59 -26.08
N ARG A 27 -5.67 -13.72 -26.51
CA ARG A 27 -5.17 -13.66 -27.88
C ARG A 27 -3.65 -13.68 -27.89
N GLU A 28 -3.09 -14.54 -28.71
CA GLU A 28 -1.67 -14.53 -29.04
C GLU A 28 -1.31 -13.24 -29.79
N GLY A 29 -0.08 -12.75 -29.63
CA GLY A 29 0.39 -11.53 -30.31
C GLY A 29 0.04 -10.21 -29.63
N LEU A 30 -0.72 -10.20 -28.53
CA LEU A 30 -1.02 -8.98 -27.78
C LEU A 30 0.27 -8.32 -27.27
N ALA A 31 0.39 -7.01 -27.47
CA ALA A 31 1.50 -6.16 -27.02
C ALA A 31 2.91 -6.48 -27.57
N GLN A 32 3.07 -7.41 -28.52
CA GLN A 32 4.37 -7.76 -29.11
C GLN A 32 5.05 -6.60 -29.88
N GLN A 33 4.28 -5.61 -30.33
CA GLN A 33 4.79 -4.43 -31.05
C GLN A 33 4.93 -3.19 -30.15
N MET A 34 4.55 -3.30 -28.88
CA MET A 34 4.56 -2.18 -27.93
C MET A 34 5.88 -2.15 -27.16
N GLY A 35 6.30 -0.96 -26.71
CA GLY A 35 7.35 -0.85 -25.70
C GLY A 35 6.90 -1.53 -24.40
N ALA A 36 7.84 -2.06 -23.64
CA ALA A 36 7.55 -2.86 -22.44
C ALA A 36 6.69 -2.11 -21.40
N LEU A 37 6.98 -0.81 -21.19
CA LEU A 37 6.18 0.03 -20.33
C LEU A 37 4.76 0.23 -20.88
N ASP A 38 4.63 0.50 -22.19
CA ASP A 38 3.33 0.72 -22.82
C ASP A 38 2.47 -0.54 -22.77
N ALA A 39 3.08 -1.71 -22.95
CA ALA A 39 2.44 -3.01 -22.81
C ALA A 39 1.91 -3.22 -21.38
N LEU A 40 2.74 -3.00 -20.37
CA LEU A 40 2.35 -3.12 -18.97
C LEU A 40 1.25 -2.13 -18.58
N PHE A 41 1.38 -0.87 -18.99
CA PHE A 41 0.36 0.15 -18.73
C PHE A 41 -0.96 -0.17 -19.44
N SER A 42 -0.91 -0.67 -20.68
CA SER A 42 -2.10 -1.10 -21.42
C SER A 42 -2.82 -2.24 -20.72
N ILE A 43 -2.09 -3.25 -20.22
CA ILE A 43 -2.67 -4.37 -19.47
C ILE A 43 -3.25 -3.86 -18.14
N ALA A 44 -2.49 -3.08 -17.37
CA ALA A 44 -2.90 -2.58 -16.06
C ALA A 44 -4.08 -1.60 -16.14
N SER A 45 -4.25 -0.87 -17.25
CA SER A 45 -5.38 0.04 -17.47
C SER A 45 -6.55 -0.60 -18.23
N SER A 46 -6.41 -1.85 -18.69
CA SER A 46 -7.43 -2.54 -19.47
C SER A 46 -8.73 -2.76 -18.68
N ALA A 47 -9.86 -2.80 -19.39
CA ALA A 47 -11.16 -3.17 -18.82
C ALA A 47 -11.12 -4.58 -18.20
N GLU A 48 -10.30 -5.48 -18.75
CA GLU A 48 -10.09 -6.82 -18.22
C GLU A 48 -9.46 -6.78 -16.82
N HIS A 49 -8.42 -5.97 -16.62
CA HIS A 49 -7.82 -5.77 -15.31
C HIS A 49 -8.79 -5.13 -14.31
N GLN A 50 -9.55 -4.14 -14.76
CA GLN A 50 -10.57 -3.51 -13.91
C GLN A 50 -11.65 -4.51 -13.46
N ASN A 51 -12.13 -5.36 -14.38
CA ASN A 51 -13.12 -6.39 -14.07
C ASN A 51 -12.55 -7.46 -13.14
N PHE A 52 -11.30 -7.90 -13.35
CA PHE A 52 -10.62 -8.84 -12.48
C PHE A 52 -10.48 -8.30 -11.04
N VAL A 53 -10.04 -7.04 -10.91
CA VAL A 53 -9.93 -6.36 -9.61
C VAL A 53 -11.30 -6.23 -8.94
N ALA A 54 -12.34 -5.90 -9.71
CA ALA A 54 -13.71 -5.81 -9.19
C ALA A 54 -14.24 -7.17 -8.71
N ALA A 55 -13.99 -8.26 -9.45
CA ALA A 55 -14.37 -9.62 -9.08
C ALA A 55 -13.65 -10.08 -7.80
N GLN A 56 -12.33 -9.86 -7.70
CA GLN A 56 -11.61 -10.12 -6.45
C GLN A 56 -12.18 -9.34 -5.26
N ARG A 57 -12.55 -8.07 -5.48
CA ARG A 57 -13.15 -7.25 -4.44
C ARG A 57 -14.50 -7.80 -3.99
N ALA A 58 -15.35 -8.23 -4.92
CA ALA A 58 -16.64 -8.85 -4.60
C ALA A 58 -16.44 -10.13 -3.80
N GLN A 59 -15.55 -11.01 -4.24
CA GLN A 59 -15.22 -12.26 -3.54
C GLN A 59 -14.71 -12.01 -2.11
N ARG A 60 -13.80 -11.05 -1.92
CA ARG A 60 -13.32 -10.67 -0.58
C ARG A 60 -14.42 -10.11 0.34
N LEU A 61 -15.46 -9.49 -0.22
CA LEU A 61 -16.60 -8.99 0.55
C LEU A 61 -17.55 -10.12 0.95
N GLU A 62 -17.69 -11.15 0.11
CA GLU A 62 -18.41 -12.40 0.44
C GLU A 62 -17.71 -13.15 1.59
N ASP A 63 -16.37 -13.18 1.61
CA ASP A 63 -15.55 -13.72 2.73
C ASP A 63 -15.59 -12.85 4.01
N GLY A 64 -16.48 -11.86 4.05
CA GLY A 64 -16.70 -10.95 5.15
C GLY A 64 -15.95 -9.62 4.99
N ARG A 65 -16.67 -8.51 5.17
CA ARG A 65 -16.17 -7.15 4.93
C ARG A 65 -14.93 -6.76 5.74
N PHE A 66 -14.81 -7.29 6.95
CA PHE A 66 -13.74 -6.97 7.88
C PHE A 66 -12.98 -8.23 8.28
N CYS A 67 -11.72 -8.06 8.66
CA CYS A 67 -10.95 -9.11 9.31
C CYS A 67 -10.11 -8.56 10.45
N ILE A 68 -9.80 -9.43 11.40
CA ILE A 68 -8.85 -9.15 12.47
C ILE A 68 -7.47 -9.53 11.97
N THR A 69 -6.52 -8.63 12.13
CA THR A 69 -5.12 -8.77 11.74
C THR A 69 -4.26 -8.57 12.97
N ASN A 70 -3.39 -9.52 13.29
CA ASN A 70 -2.43 -9.34 14.37
C ASN A 70 -1.22 -8.58 13.80
N ALA A 71 -1.06 -7.33 14.22
CA ALA A 71 0.05 -6.45 13.87
C ALA A 71 1.04 -6.33 15.04
N ASP A 72 2.21 -5.77 14.79
CA ASP A 72 3.24 -5.51 15.82
C ASP A 72 2.73 -4.58 16.93
N ALA A 73 1.83 -3.68 16.55
CA ALA A 73 1.11 -2.78 17.44
C ALA A 73 0.02 -3.49 18.29
N GLY A 74 -0.53 -4.62 17.84
CA GLY A 74 -1.65 -5.33 18.45
C GLY A 74 -2.66 -5.81 17.40
N ALA A 75 -3.82 -6.32 17.82
CA ALA A 75 -4.87 -6.73 16.89
C ALA A 75 -5.60 -5.50 16.29
N PHE A 76 -5.70 -5.44 14.96
CA PHE A 76 -6.45 -4.43 14.21
C PHE A 76 -7.63 -5.05 13.49
N VAL A 77 -8.75 -4.34 13.44
CA VAL A 77 -9.84 -4.64 12.52
C VAL A 77 -9.60 -3.86 11.22
N THR A 78 -9.37 -4.55 10.11
CA THR A 78 -9.14 -3.92 8.81
C THR A 78 -10.30 -4.20 7.86
N TYR A 79 -10.62 -3.22 7.01
CA TYR A 79 -11.56 -3.41 5.91
C TYR A 79 -10.85 -4.17 4.78
N ARG A 80 -11.41 -5.30 4.32
CA ARG A 80 -10.74 -6.18 3.34
C ARG A 80 -10.52 -5.55 1.96
N ALA A 81 -11.27 -4.51 1.64
CA ALA A 81 -11.11 -3.77 0.39
C ALA A 81 -10.17 -2.55 0.51
N ASP A 82 -9.65 -2.22 1.69
CA ASP A 82 -8.57 -1.25 1.83
C ASP A 82 -7.28 -1.84 1.26
N ARG A 83 -6.73 -1.19 0.22
CA ARG A 83 -5.53 -1.62 -0.51
C ARG A 83 -4.25 -0.92 -0.07
N VAL A 84 -4.34 0.04 0.84
CA VAL A 84 -3.20 0.84 1.27
C VAL A 84 -2.80 0.39 2.66
N ILE A 85 -3.52 0.85 3.69
CA ILE A 85 -3.11 0.64 5.08
C ILE A 85 -3.56 -0.76 5.54
N GLY A 86 -4.84 -1.09 5.32
CA GLY A 86 -5.39 -2.40 5.69
C GLY A 86 -4.69 -3.57 4.98
N GLU A 87 -4.31 -3.42 3.71
CA GLU A 87 -3.58 -4.47 2.98
C GLU A 87 -2.16 -4.64 3.53
N SER A 88 -1.43 -3.54 3.77
CA SER A 88 -0.10 -3.61 4.38
C SER A 88 -0.16 -4.32 5.73
N LEU A 89 -1.07 -3.91 6.62
CA LEU A 89 -1.24 -4.56 7.92
C LEU A 89 -1.49 -6.06 7.79
N ARG A 90 -2.35 -6.48 6.84
CA ARG A 90 -2.65 -7.90 6.60
C ARG A 90 -1.47 -8.70 6.07
N GLN A 91 -0.59 -8.08 5.28
CA GLN A 91 0.54 -8.77 4.66
C GLN A 91 1.78 -8.79 5.54
N SER A 92 2.11 -7.66 6.18
CA SER A 92 3.37 -7.49 6.90
C SER A 92 3.22 -7.32 8.42
N GLY A 93 2.00 -7.12 8.92
CA GLY A 93 1.78 -6.84 10.35
C GLY A 93 2.21 -5.43 10.77
N ALA A 94 2.61 -4.57 9.83
CA ALA A 94 3.07 -3.21 10.09
C ALA A 94 2.65 -2.26 8.94
N PHE A 95 2.66 -0.96 9.21
CA PHE A 95 2.50 0.07 8.17
C PHE A 95 3.49 1.20 8.41
N GLU A 96 4.51 1.30 7.55
CA GLU A 96 5.50 2.41 7.47
C GLU A 96 6.32 2.71 8.76
N GLU A 97 6.15 1.94 9.82
CA GLU A 97 6.83 2.11 11.12
C GLU A 97 8.36 2.11 11.00
N SER A 98 8.92 1.22 10.18
CA SER A 98 10.37 1.17 9.92
C SER A 98 10.91 2.44 9.26
N GLY A 99 10.10 3.09 8.42
CA GLY A 99 10.48 4.35 7.77
C GLY A 99 10.57 5.51 8.75
N ILE A 100 9.70 5.53 9.77
CA ILE A 100 9.74 6.53 10.84
C ILE A 100 11.03 6.39 11.65
N ASP A 101 11.37 5.17 12.05
CA ASP A 101 12.57 4.91 12.84
C ASP A 101 13.86 5.26 12.06
N GLU A 102 13.88 4.97 10.76
CA GLU A 102 14.99 5.34 9.86
C GLU A 102 15.11 6.87 9.69
N ALA A 103 14.00 7.57 9.50
CA ALA A 103 13.98 9.03 9.39
C ALA A 103 14.48 9.71 10.68
N ILE A 104 14.05 9.24 11.85
CA ILE A 104 14.54 9.73 13.15
C ILE A 104 16.06 9.52 13.24
N THR A 105 16.53 8.34 12.89
CA THR A 105 17.97 8.00 12.92
C THR A 105 18.79 8.92 12.01
N LEU A 106 18.28 9.24 10.82
CA LEU A 106 18.95 10.14 9.87
C LEU A 106 19.05 11.57 10.42
N ILE A 107 17.98 12.09 11.03
CA ILE A 107 17.96 13.44 11.61
C ILE A 107 18.96 13.54 12.77
N GLU A 108 19.02 12.53 13.64
CA GLU A 108 19.96 12.50 14.77
C GLU A 108 21.41 12.42 14.30
N ARG A 109 21.69 11.60 13.27
CA ARG A 109 23.03 11.54 12.65
C ARG A 109 23.44 12.86 12.00
N ALA A 110 22.49 13.63 11.49
CA ALA A 110 22.73 14.96 10.95
C ALA A 110 22.92 16.03 12.05
N GLY A 111 22.92 15.66 13.34
CA GLY A 111 23.06 16.57 14.47
C GLY A 111 21.76 17.25 14.90
N GLY A 112 20.62 16.85 14.31
CA GLY A 112 19.31 17.32 14.72
C GLY A 112 18.85 16.66 16.03
N ALA A 113 18.21 17.44 16.89
CA ALA A 113 17.63 16.92 18.13
C ALA A 113 16.15 16.54 17.92
N VAL A 114 15.82 15.26 17.95
CA VAL A 114 14.43 14.78 17.90
C VAL A 114 13.88 14.70 19.32
N LYS A 115 12.91 15.56 19.65
CA LYS A 115 12.22 15.52 20.95
C LYS A 115 11.22 14.37 20.98
N ARG A 116 11.56 13.32 21.73
CA ARG A 116 10.74 12.12 21.95
C ARG A 116 9.61 12.28 22.98
N SER A 117 9.27 13.50 23.38
CA SER A 117 8.22 13.77 24.37
C SER A 117 6.87 14.17 23.76
N VAL A 118 6.86 14.62 22.50
CA VAL A 118 5.66 15.06 21.79
C VAL A 118 5.70 14.50 20.37
N PHE A 119 4.63 13.80 19.97
CA PHE A 119 4.44 13.31 18.61
C PHE A 119 3.21 13.99 18.00
N VAL A 120 3.33 14.41 16.74
CA VAL A 120 2.24 15.05 16.00
C VAL A 120 1.97 14.23 14.74
N ASP A 121 0.80 13.63 14.66
CA ASP A 121 0.35 12.81 13.53
C ASP A 121 -0.68 13.58 12.71
N VAL A 122 -0.27 14.02 11.52
CA VAL A 122 -1.15 14.73 10.57
C VAL A 122 -1.57 13.74 9.49
N GLY A 123 -2.87 13.45 9.43
CA GLY A 123 -3.41 12.33 8.65
C GLY A 123 -3.59 11.05 9.47
N ALA A 124 -3.87 11.18 10.77
CA ALA A 124 -4.05 10.08 11.72
C ALA A 124 -5.28 9.22 11.38
N ASN A 125 -5.16 8.35 10.37
CA ASN A 125 -6.29 7.59 9.83
C ASN A 125 -6.74 6.49 10.78
N ILE A 126 -5.91 5.44 10.94
CA ILE A 126 -6.22 4.29 11.80
C ILE A 126 -5.34 4.23 13.05
N GLY A 127 -4.51 5.25 13.27
CA GLY A 127 -3.70 5.41 14.48
C GLY A 127 -2.52 4.45 14.63
N THR A 128 -2.09 3.76 13.56
CA THR A 128 -0.91 2.86 13.59
C THR A 128 0.34 3.59 14.05
N HIS A 129 0.64 4.74 13.45
CA HIS A 129 1.80 5.56 13.82
C HIS A 129 1.72 6.08 15.27
N ASN A 130 0.52 6.36 15.77
CA ASN A 130 0.32 6.79 17.16
C ASN A 130 0.61 5.68 18.15
N ILE A 131 0.18 4.45 17.84
CA ILE A 131 0.48 3.30 18.68
C ILE A 131 1.98 3.00 18.66
N HIS A 132 2.63 3.05 17.48
CA HIS A 132 4.08 2.90 17.35
C HIS A 132 4.83 3.95 18.17
N ALA A 133 4.52 5.23 17.97
CA ALA A 133 5.12 6.32 18.72
C ALA A 133 4.89 6.16 20.24
N LEU A 134 3.69 5.77 20.68
CA LEU A 134 3.43 5.57 22.10
C LEU A 134 4.18 4.38 22.69
N LYS A 135 4.53 3.34 21.93
CA LYS A 135 5.38 2.23 22.40
C LYS A 135 6.86 2.66 22.53
N SER A 136 7.38 3.44 21.60
CA SER A 136 8.82 3.70 21.45
C SER A 136 9.42 4.80 22.33
N LEU A 137 8.63 5.53 23.10
CA LEU A 137 9.08 6.75 23.81
C LEU A 137 9.25 6.53 25.35
N SER A 138 9.56 7.55 26.16
CA SER A 138 9.69 7.48 27.67
C SER A 138 8.48 8.03 28.47
N PRO A 139 8.09 7.46 29.64
CA PRO A 139 6.82 7.79 30.31
C PRO A 139 6.67 9.31 30.55
N ASN A 140 5.45 9.84 30.40
CA ASN A 140 5.08 11.27 30.27
C ASN A 140 5.20 11.84 28.85
N ARG A 141 4.28 11.44 27.96
CA ARG A 141 4.30 11.83 26.54
C ARG A 141 2.92 12.19 26.01
N HIS A 142 2.90 13.09 25.04
CA HIS A 142 1.70 13.61 24.40
C HIS A 142 1.70 13.25 22.91
N ALA A 143 0.62 12.63 22.44
CA ALA A 143 0.36 12.46 21.02
C ALA A 143 -0.78 13.40 20.62
N LEU A 144 -0.55 14.21 19.58
CA LEU A 144 -1.54 15.12 18.99
C LEU A 144 -1.89 14.62 17.60
N ASN A 145 -3.15 14.27 17.40
CA ASN A 145 -3.58 13.56 16.19
C ASN A 145 -4.60 14.41 15.43
N PHE A 146 -4.33 14.63 14.14
CA PHE A 146 -5.22 15.34 13.25
C PHE A 146 -5.63 14.38 12.13
N ALA A 147 -6.92 14.10 12.02
CA ALA A 147 -7.49 13.29 10.93
C ALA A 147 -8.43 14.16 10.11
N ALA A 148 -8.39 14.03 8.78
CA ALA A 148 -9.41 14.63 7.93
C ALA A 148 -10.76 13.94 8.21
N LEU A 149 -11.82 14.72 8.44
CA LEU A 149 -13.16 14.15 8.55
C LEU A 149 -13.59 13.58 7.20
N PRO A 150 -14.20 12.38 7.16
CA PRO A 150 -14.81 11.86 5.94
C PRO A 150 -15.83 12.88 5.41
N GLY A 151 -15.64 13.37 4.18
CA GLY A 151 -16.54 14.33 3.52
C GLY A 151 -16.08 15.80 3.52
N ALA A 152 -14.94 16.14 4.12
CA ALA A 152 -14.45 17.53 4.15
C ALA A 152 -13.78 18.02 2.84
N MET A 153 -13.70 17.20 1.79
CA MET A 153 -13.12 17.56 0.47
C MET A 153 -14.18 17.86 -0.61
N THR A 154 -15.35 18.35 -0.20
CA THR A 154 -16.31 19.00 -1.11
C THR A 154 -16.61 20.40 -0.59
N ALA A 155 -15.71 21.33 -0.85
CA ALA A 155 -15.94 22.77 -0.75
C ALA A 155 -15.07 23.48 -1.80
#